data_AF-A0A2N0Z7W3-F1
#
_entry.id   AF-A0A2N0Z7W3-F1
#
_cell.length_a   1.000
_cell.length_b   1.000
_cell.length_c   1.000
_cell.angle_alpha   90.00
_cell.angle_beta   90.00
_cell.angle_gamma   90.00
#
_symmetry.space_group_name_H-M   'P 1'
#
loop_
_entity.id
_entity.type
_entity.pdbx_description
1 polymer ?
#
loop_
_entity_poly.entity_id
_entity_poly.type
_entity_poly.pdbx_seq_one_letter_code
_entity_poly.pdbx_strand_id
1 'polypeptide(L)'
;MEIRGSEGIGDRYIRSTFQSLVQAIIPSSLIIAKALGPVQVPGALELKVYKYVMWVLDHSIALPAKMKINLTSMTKSTVELLDLGAVQLVQTAQNVYPLHINEFPDGGPFSKLSPVDRLRALALLECCEWSLEKVSPPYQNNPGLIPNMIDVINQLTLFGFYSEWTGYGTTEQFSPEMRRVEYFPTGWILSHYPGPSFAYRDFRGFLAYMPNKKEKN
;
A
#
# COMPACT_ATOMS: atom_id res chain seq x y z
N MET A 1 -16.33 17.55 13.90
CA MET A 1 -17.58 17.61 13.10
C MET A 1 -17.30 16.82 11.83
N GLU A 2 -17.61 15.52 11.86
CA GLU A 2 -17.36 14.62 10.74
C GLU A 2 -18.33 14.95 9.60
N ILE A 3 -17.80 15.44 8.49
CA ILE A 3 -18.51 15.35 7.21
C ILE A 3 -18.28 13.92 6.74
N ARG A 4 -19.17 12.99 7.13
CA ARG A 4 -19.35 11.73 6.39
C ARG A 4 -19.89 12.11 5.02
N GLY A 5 -19.00 12.44 4.10
CA GLY A 5 -19.33 12.54 2.69
C GLY A 5 -19.85 11.18 2.22
N SER A 6 -20.99 11.17 1.53
CA SER A 6 -21.43 9.97 0.80
C SER A 6 -20.30 9.57 -0.14
N GLU A 7 -19.60 8.48 0.16
CA GLU A 7 -18.54 7.96 -0.70
C GLU A 7 -19.08 7.80 -2.13
N GLY A 8 -18.46 8.49 -3.08
CA GLY A 8 -18.83 8.41 -4.48
C GLY A 8 -18.64 7.00 -5.02
N ILE A 9 -19.27 6.68 -6.15
CA ILE A 9 -19.01 5.41 -6.86
C ILE A 9 -17.51 5.26 -7.17
N GLY A 10 -16.83 6.36 -7.54
CA GLY A 10 -15.38 6.38 -7.76
C GLY A 10 -14.55 6.01 -6.53
N ASP A 11 -14.98 6.43 -5.33
CA ASP A 11 -14.27 6.12 -4.09
C ASP A 11 -14.39 4.64 -3.73
N ARG A 12 -15.56 4.03 -3.98
CA ARG A 12 -15.77 2.58 -3.76
C ARG A 12 -14.97 1.73 -4.72
N TYR A 13 -14.88 2.15 -5.98
CA TYR A 13 -14.03 1.52 -7.00
C TYR A 13 -12.56 1.52 -6.59
N ILE A 14 -12.00 2.70 -6.29
CA ILE A 14 -10.59 2.83 -5.90
C ILE A 14 -10.32 1.97 -4.65
N ARG A 15 -11.18 2.08 -3.63
CA ARG A 15 -11.03 1.32 -2.39
C ARG A 15 -11.04 -0.18 -2.63
N SER A 16 -11.98 -0.69 -3.41
CA SER A 16 -12.13 -2.13 -3.65
C SER A 16 -10.93 -2.71 -4.41
N THR A 17 -10.39 -1.96 -5.37
CA THR A 17 -9.17 -2.35 -6.07
C THR A 17 -7.98 -2.41 -5.11
N PHE A 18 -7.76 -1.40 -4.26
CA PHE A 18 -6.68 -1.43 -3.26
C PHE A 18 -6.88 -2.50 -2.19
N GLN A 19 -8.12 -2.79 -1.77
CA GLN A 19 -8.43 -3.91 -0.89
C GLN A 19 -7.98 -5.24 -1.51
N SER A 20 -8.32 -5.46 -2.78
CA SER A 20 -7.94 -6.68 -3.53
C SER A 20 -6.41 -6.80 -3.73
N LEU A 21 -5.72 -5.66 -3.88
CA LEU A 21 -4.26 -5.59 -4.01
C LEU A 21 -3.57 -6.03 -2.72
N VAL A 22 -3.89 -5.39 -1.59
CA VAL A 22 -3.22 -5.69 -0.33
C VAL A 22 -3.52 -7.10 0.16
N GLN A 23 -4.73 -7.61 -0.12
CA GLN A 23 -5.08 -9.00 0.16
C GLN A 23 -4.20 -9.99 -0.60
N ALA A 24 -3.86 -9.70 -1.86
CA ALA A 24 -3.01 -10.58 -2.66
C ALA A 24 -1.55 -10.55 -2.20
N ILE A 25 -1.03 -9.39 -1.79
CA ILE A 25 0.37 -9.24 -1.35
C ILE A 25 0.58 -9.87 0.03
N ILE A 26 -0.31 -9.61 0.99
CA ILE A 26 -0.25 -10.19 2.35
C ILE A 26 -1.62 -10.78 2.69
N PRO A 27 -1.89 -12.03 2.28
CA PRO A 27 -3.14 -12.71 2.58
C PRO A 27 -3.24 -13.03 4.08
N SER A 28 -4.47 -13.18 4.58
CA SER A 28 -4.68 -13.80 5.89
C SER A 28 -4.21 -15.26 5.85
N SER A 29 -3.61 -15.69 6.96
CA SER A 29 -3.02 -17.03 7.06
C SER A 29 -3.59 -17.76 8.27
N LEU A 30 -3.51 -19.09 8.25
CA LEU A 30 -4.00 -19.93 9.33
C LEU A 30 -2.79 -20.62 9.97
N ILE A 31 -2.51 -20.28 11.23
CA ILE A 31 -1.41 -20.86 12.00
C ILE A 31 -2.00 -21.92 12.93
N ILE A 32 -1.41 -23.11 12.92
CA ILE A 32 -1.81 -24.18 13.85
C ILE A 32 -1.05 -23.96 15.16
N ALA A 33 -1.73 -23.41 16.17
CA ALA A 33 -1.17 -23.27 17.51
C ALA A 33 -1.37 -24.57 18.29
N LYS A 34 -0.29 -25.13 18.84
CA LYS A 34 -0.26 -26.44 19.52
C LYS A 34 -1.36 -26.64 20.59
N ALA A 35 -1.81 -25.56 21.24
CA ALA A 35 -2.79 -25.62 22.32
C ALA A 35 -4.20 -25.10 21.95
N LEU A 36 -4.34 -24.39 20.83
CA LEU A 36 -5.58 -23.66 20.48
C LEU A 36 -6.20 -24.11 19.15
N GLY A 37 -5.54 -25.03 18.43
CA GLY A 37 -5.97 -25.44 17.10
C GLY A 37 -5.65 -24.38 16.04
N PRO A 38 -6.39 -24.35 14.92
CA PRO A 38 -6.15 -23.38 13.85
C PRO A 38 -6.55 -21.97 14.28
N VAL A 39 -5.58 -21.06 14.36
CA VAL A 39 -5.75 -19.64 14.66
C VAL A 39 -5.59 -18.85 13.37
N GLN A 40 -6.60 -18.07 13.01
CA GLN A 40 -6.52 -17.17 11.86
C GLN A 40 -5.72 -15.92 12.22
N VAL A 41 -4.64 -15.67 11.47
CA VAL A 41 -3.83 -14.46 11.57
C VAL A 41 -4.30 -13.48 10.50
N PRO A 42 -4.64 -12.23 10.89
CA PRO A 42 -5.14 -11.23 9.96
C PRO A 42 -4.07 -10.87 8.93
N GLY A 43 -4.48 -10.74 7.67
CA GLY A 43 -3.66 -10.22 6.58
C GLY A 43 -3.79 -8.70 6.45
N ALA A 44 -3.24 -8.16 5.37
CA ALA A 44 -3.24 -6.72 5.15
C ALA A 44 -4.64 -6.14 4.89
N LEU A 45 -5.56 -6.96 4.36
CA LEU A 45 -6.95 -6.56 4.15
C LEU A 45 -7.66 -6.35 5.49
N GLU A 46 -7.58 -7.32 6.40
CA GLU A 46 -8.25 -7.29 7.70
C GLU A 46 -7.70 -6.15 8.58
N LEU A 47 -6.40 -5.87 8.45
CA LEU A 47 -5.73 -4.73 9.12
C LEU A 47 -5.90 -3.39 8.40
N LYS A 48 -6.71 -3.33 7.34
CA LYS A 48 -7.03 -2.11 6.57
C LYS A 48 -5.80 -1.37 6.02
N VAL A 49 -4.73 -2.10 5.70
CA VAL A 49 -3.47 -1.55 5.15
C VAL A 49 -3.70 -0.81 3.83
N TYR A 50 -4.73 -1.16 3.07
CA TYR A 50 -5.12 -0.43 1.85
C TYR A 50 -5.32 1.07 2.10
N LYS A 51 -5.80 1.47 3.30
CA LYS A 51 -5.92 2.89 3.67
C LYS A 51 -4.57 3.59 3.76
N TYR A 52 -3.56 2.91 4.32
CA TYR A 52 -2.20 3.44 4.40
C TYR A 52 -1.64 3.68 3.00
N VAL A 53 -1.73 2.66 2.14
CA VAL A 53 -1.23 2.73 0.75
C VAL A 53 -1.89 3.90 0.01
N MET A 54 -3.23 3.98 0.07
CA MET A 54 -3.98 5.07 -0.55
C MET A 54 -3.58 6.44 0.00
N TRP A 55 -3.48 6.57 1.33
CA TRP A 55 -3.11 7.83 1.98
C TRP A 55 -1.71 8.28 1.55
N VAL A 56 -0.71 7.39 1.57
CA VAL A 56 0.66 7.73 1.16
C VAL A 56 0.71 8.12 -0.31
N LEU A 57 0.07 7.36 -1.20
CA LEU A 57 0.06 7.68 -2.63
C LEU A 57 -0.51 9.07 -2.88
N ASP A 58 -1.65 9.41 -2.30
CA ASP A 58 -2.28 10.72 -2.52
C ASP A 58 -1.59 11.88 -1.79
N HIS A 59 -0.69 11.62 -0.83
CA HIS A 59 0.07 12.66 -0.11
C HIS A 59 1.58 12.68 -0.42
N SER A 60 2.07 11.77 -1.25
CA SER A 60 3.50 11.65 -1.60
C SER A 60 4.02 12.76 -2.52
N ILE A 61 3.14 13.37 -3.32
CA ILE A 61 3.49 14.40 -4.29
C ILE A 61 2.85 15.73 -3.86
N ALA A 62 3.67 16.77 -3.71
CA ALA A 62 3.19 18.11 -3.39
C ALA A 62 2.27 18.66 -4.49
N LEU A 63 1.24 19.42 -4.10
CA LEU A 63 0.24 19.97 -5.03
C LEU A 63 0.84 20.73 -6.24
N PRO A 64 1.87 21.59 -6.08
CA PRO A 64 2.48 22.26 -7.23
C PRO A 64 3.11 21.29 -8.23
N ALA A 65 3.66 20.17 -7.77
CA ALA A 65 4.21 19.14 -8.64
C ALA A 65 3.10 18.39 -9.36
N LYS A 66 2.00 18.02 -8.67
CA LYS A 66 0.82 17.38 -9.28
C LYS A 66 0.25 18.20 -10.44
N MET A 67 0.11 19.51 -10.25
CA MET A 67 -0.39 20.41 -11.29
C MET A 67 0.50 20.43 -12.55
N LYS A 68 1.84 20.40 -12.38
CA LYS A 68 2.77 20.39 -13.52
C LYS A 68 2.66 19.15 -14.40
N ILE A 69 2.28 18.01 -13.80
CA ILE A 69 2.14 16.73 -14.49
C ILE A 69 0.68 16.37 -14.78
N ASN A 70 -0.25 17.31 -14.61
CA ASN A 70 -1.71 17.11 -14.78
C ASN A 70 -2.25 15.90 -14.01
N LEU A 71 -1.67 15.62 -12.85
CA LEU A 71 -2.05 14.49 -11.99
C LEU A 71 -3.13 14.93 -11.01
N THR A 72 -4.30 14.30 -11.09
CA THR A 72 -5.42 14.57 -10.17
C THR A 72 -5.29 13.75 -8.89
N SER A 73 -5.07 12.43 -9.01
CA SER A 73 -4.93 11.50 -7.88
C SER A 73 -3.99 10.37 -8.26
N MET A 74 -3.03 10.06 -7.38
CA MET A 74 -2.13 8.93 -7.59
C MET A 74 -2.88 7.61 -7.43
N THR A 75 -3.79 7.52 -6.47
CA THR A 75 -4.60 6.32 -6.25
C THR A 75 -5.45 6.00 -7.47
N LYS A 76 -6.13 6.99 -8.05
CA LYS A 76 -6.92 6.82 -9.27
C LYS A 76 -6.08 6.33 -10.45
N SER A 77 -4.98 7.00 -10.77
CA SER A 77 -4.14 6.57 -11.89
C SER A 77 -3.56 5.17 -11.67
N THR A 78 -3.26 4.81 -10.42
CA THR A 78 -2.70 3.49 -10.08
C THR A 78 -3.74 2.39 -10.25
N VAL A 79 -5.02 2.60 -9.88
CA VAL A 79 -6.05 1.57 -10.10
C VAL A 79 -6.34 1.36 -11.58
N GLU A 80 -6.28 2.42 -12.40
CA GLU A 80 -6.40 2.30 -13.86
C GLU A 80 -5.22 1.50 -14.46
N LEU A 81 -4.01 1.72 -13.95
CA LEU A 81 -2.83 0.92 -14.32
C LEU A 81 -2.99 -0.55 -13.94
N LEU A 82 -3.50 -0.84 -12.74
CA LEU A 82 -3.75 -2.20 -12.28
C LEU A 82 -4.81 -2.91 -13.14
N ASP A 83 -5.90 -2.22 -13.44
CA ASP A 83 -6.97 -2.74 -14.31
C ASP A 83 -6.46 -3.02 -15.72
N LEU A 84 -5.54 -2.21 -16.25
CA LEU A 84 -4.89 -2.49 -17.51
C LEU A 84 -4.09 -3.80 -17.47
N GLY A 85 -3.27 -4.00 -16.44
CA GLY A 85 -2.50 -5.24 -16.26
C GLY A 85 -3.41 -6.47 -16.18
N ALA A 86 -4.56 -6.34 -15.51
CA ALA A 86 -5.55 -7.40 -15.41
C ALA A 86 -6.24 -7.71 -16.74
N VAL A 87 -6.66 -6.68 -17.48
CA VAL A 87 -7.23 -6.83 -18.82
C VAL A 87 -6.24 -7.54 -19.74
N GLN A 88 -4.97 -7.17 -19.70
CA GLN A 88 -3.93 -7.80 -20.51
C GLN A 88 -3.74 -9.28 -20.15
N LEU A 89 -3.68 -9.62 -18.85
CA LEU A 89 -3.55 -10.99 -18.38
C LEU A 89 -4.69 -11.88 -18.91
N VAL A 90 -5.92 -11.36 -18.87
CA VAL A 90 -7.13 -12.08 -19.34
C VAL A 90 -7.18 -12.16 -20.87
N GLN A 91 -6.89 -11.07 -21.58
CA GLN A 91 -6.92 -11.05 -23.04
C GLN A 91 -5.88 -11.97 -23.66
N THR A 92 -4.73 -12.14 -23.00
CA THR A 92 -3.69 -13.07 -23.42
C THR A 92 -3.91 -14.51 -22.93
N ALA A 93 -5.04 -14.77 -22.26
CA ALA A 93 -5.40 -16.06 -21.67
C ALA A 93 -4.32 -16.63 -20.73
N GLN A 94 -3.61 -15.75 -20.02
CA GLN A 94 -2.52 -16.09 -19.10
C GLN A 94 -2.99 -16.18 -17.63
N ASN A 95 -4.25 -15.87 -17.34
CA ASN A 95 -4.85 -16.09 -16.03
C ASN A 95 -5.01 -17.60 -15.78
N VAL A 96 -4.64 -18.03 -14.57
CA VAL A 96 -4.63 -19.45 -14.19
C VAL A 96 -5.98 -19.86 -13.61
N TYR A 97 -6.65 -18.94 -12.91
CA TYR A 97 -7.90 -19.22 -12.22
C TYR A 97 -9.08 -18.43 -12.84
N PRO A 98 -10.32 -18.90 -12.62
CA PRO A 98 -11.52 -18.15 -12.99
C PRO A 98 -11.61 -16.79 -12.28
N LEU A 99 -12.41 -15.89 -12.83
CA LEU A 99 -12.67 -14.59 -12.22
C LEU A 99 -13.56 -14.70 -10.98
N HIS A 100 -13.19 -13.97 -9.92
CA HIS A 100 -13.89 -13.87 -8.64
C HIS A 100 -14.75 -12.59 -8.60
N ILE A 101 -15.88 -12.60 -9.33
CA ILE A 101 -16.67 -11.38 -9.60
C ILE A 101 -17.25 -10.75 -8.30
N ASN A 102 -17.51 -11.58 -7.28
CA ASN A 102 -18.24 -11.20 -6.07
C ASN A 102 -17.35 -10.86 -4.86
N GLU A 103 -16.04 -11.11 -4.91
CA GLU A 103 -15.16 -10.89 -3.74
C GLU A 103 -14.97 -9.39 -3.45
N PHE A 104 -14.76 -8.60 -4.49
CA PHE A 104 -14.64 -7.14 -4.44
C PHE A 104 -15.62 -6.52 -5.45
N PRO A 105 -16.92 -6.42 -5.11
CA PRO A 105 -17.98 -6.14 -6.08
C PRO A 105 -17.83 -4.78 -6.78
N ASP A 106 -17.43 -3.73 -6.04
CA ASP A 106 -17.29 -2.37 -6.58
C ASP A 106 -15.97 -2.14 -7.35
N GLY A 107 -15.03 -3.09 -7.33
CA GLY A 107 -13.73 -2.92 -7.97
C GLY A 107 -13.71 -3.21 -9.48
N GLY A 108 -12.63 -2.81 -10.14
CA GLY A 108 -12.41 -3.01 -11.58
C GLY A 108 -11.89 -4.42 -11.94
N PRO A 109 -11.54 -4.65 -13.22
CA PRO A 109 -10.96 -5.90 -13.71
C PRO A 109 -9.89 -6.52 -12.81
N PHE A 110 -8.98 -5.73 -12.25
CA PHE A 110 -7.92 -6.23 -11.37
C PHE A 110 -8.48 -6.92 -10.12
N SER A 111 -9.49 -6.32 -9.51
CA SER A 111 -10.12 -6.87 -8.31
C SER A 111 -10.87 -8.18 -8.56
N LYS A 112 -11.22 -8.47 -9.82
CA LYS A 112 -11.93 -9.69 -10.22
C LYS A 112 -10.98 -10.86 -10.48
N LEU A 113 -9.67 -10.64 -10.53
CA LEU A 113 -8.69 -11.72 -10.62
C LEU A 113 -8.62 -12.50 -9.30
N SER A 114 -8.20 -13.77 -9.38
CA SER A 114 -7.80 -14.53 -8.20
C SER A 114 -6.59 -13.87 -7.52
N PRO A 115 -6.34 -14.08 -6.22
CA PRO A 115 -5.18 -13.50 -5.55
C PRO A 115 -3.84 -13.78 -6.26
N VAL A 116 -3.67 -15.00 -6.79
CA VAL A 116 -2.47 -15.38 -7.56
C VAL A 116 -2.40 -14.63 -8.89
N ASP A 117 -3.52 -14.51 -9.60
CA ASP A 117 -3.57 -13.80 -10.88
C ASP A 117 -3.37 -12.29 -10.71
N ARG A 118 -3.76 -11.69 -9.58
CA ARG A 118 -3.41 -10.30 -9.26
C ARG A 118 -1.90 -10.09 -9.21
N LEU A 119 -1.15 -10.99 -8.56
CA LEU A 119 0.31 -10.94 -8.53
C LEU A 119 0.91 -11.16 -9.92
N ARG A 120 0.33 -12.04 -10.74
CA ARG A 120 0.75 -12.24 -12.14
C ARG A 120 0.49 -10.99 -12.99
N ALA A 121 -0.63 -10.29 -12.78
CA ALA A 121 -0.91 -9.02 -13.45
C ALA A 121 0.11 -7.94 -13.08
N LEU A 122 0.56 -7.87 -11.81
CA LEU A 122 1.65 -6.99 -11.39
C LEU A 122 2.97 -7.32 -12.12
N ALA A 123 3.35 -8.59 -12.17
CA ALA A 123 4.56 -9.04 -12.87
C ALA A 123 4.50 -8.72 -14.38
N LEU A 124 3.33 -8.82 -15.01
CA LEU A 124 3.16 -8.40 -16.40
C LEU A 124 3.35 -6.89 -16.60
N LEU A 125 2.88 -6.07 -15.65
CA LEU A 125 3.07 -4.62 -15.71
C LEU A 125 4.54 -4.24 -15.57
N GLU A 126 5.31 -4.94 -14.73
CA GLU A 126 6.76 -4.73 -14.55
C GLU A 126 7.58 -4.99 -15.81
N CYS A 127 7.17 -5.96 -16.65
CA CYS A 127 7.88 -6.28 -17.89
C CYS A 127 7.69 -5.26 -19.02
N CYS A 128 6.79 -4.27 -18.88
CA CYS A 128 6.63 -3.11 -19.78
C CYS A 128 6.50 -3.39 -21.30
N GLU A 129 5.85 -4.49 -21.72
CA GLU A 129 5.66 -4.81 -23.15
C GLU A 129 4.36 -4.24 -23.76
N TRP A 130 4.03 -2.96 -23.55
CA TRP A 130 2.70 -2.44 -23.95
C TRP A 130 2.62 -0.96 -24.35
N SER A 131 1.52 -0.61 -25.02
CA SER A 131 1.21 0.73 -25.52
C SER A 131 0.66 1.64 -24.41
N LEU A 132 1.48 2.59 -23.93
CA LEU A 132 1.15 3.50 -22.82
C LEU A 132 0.20 4.65 -23.17
N GLU A 133 -0.26 4.75 -24.42
CA GLU A 133 -0.98 5.92 -24.91
C GLU A 133 -2.29 6.20 -24.14
N LYS A 134 -2.90 5.15 -23.58
CA LYS A 134 -4.22 5.18 -22.94
C LYS A 134 -4.21 5.22 -21.42
N VAL A 135 -3.05 5.25 -20.77
CA VAL A 135 -2.98 5.29 -19.30
C VAL A 135 -2.93 6.73 -18.83
N SER A 136 -3.57 7.01 -17.70
CA SER A 136 -3.54 8.33 -17.09
C SER A 136 -2.14 8.74 -16.65
N PRO A 137 -1.85 10.05 -16.58
CA PRO A 137 -0.68 10.56 -15.88
C PRO A 137 -0.59 9.99 -14.46
N PRO A 138 0.59 9.65 -13.94
CA PRO A 138 1.91 9.97 -14.49
C PRO A 138 2.51 8.88 -15.40
N TYR A 139 1.78 7.79 -15.68
CA TYR A 139 2.30 6.65 -16.43
C TYR A 139 2.24 6.84 -17.95
N GLN A 140 1.37 7.75 -18.41
CA GLN A 140 1.26 8.08 -19.82
C GLN A 140 2.63 8.47 -20.40
N ASN A 141 3.05 7.76 -21.46
CA ASN A 141 4.33 7.98 -22.14
C ASN A 141 5.57 7.86 -21.22
N ASN A 142 5.46 7.18 -20.07
CA ASN A 142 6.55 6.99 -19.12
C ASN A 142 6.64 5.54 -18.63
N PRO A 143 7.18 4.61 -19.46
CA PRO A 143 7.23 3.19 -19.12
C PRO A 143 8.08 2.93 -17.89
N GLY A 144 9.18 3.68 -17.73
CA GLY A 144 10.11 3.49 -16.61
C GLY A 144 9.51 3.79 -15.23
N LEU A 145 8.39 4.52 -15.16
CA LEU A 145 7.72 4.76 -13.89
C LEU A 145 6.89 3.56 -13.42
N ILE A 146 6.52 2.65 -14.31
CA ILE A 146 5.58 1.57 -14.02
C ILE A 146 6.21 0.52 -13.10
N PRO A 147 7.41 -0.03 -13.37
CA PRO A 147 8.07 -0.95 -12.45
C PRO A 147 8.29 -0.32 -11.07
N ASN A 148 8.72 0.96 -11.04
CA ASN A 148 8.86 1.71 -9.80
C ASN A 148 7.54 1.80 -9.01
N MET A 149 6.41 1.98 -9.68
CA MET A 149 5.11 2.00 -9.02
C MET A 149 4.73 0.63 -8.46
N ILE A 150 4.99 -0.46 -9.20
CA ILE A 150 4.72 -1.82 -8.72
C ILE A 150 5.58 -2.12 -7.47
N ASP A 151 6.85 -1.75 -7.50
CA ASP A 151 7.73 -1.82 -6.33
C ASP A 151 7.19 -0.99 -5.16
N VAL A 152 6.77 0.25 -5.41
CA VAL A 152 6.23 1.15 -4.38
C VAL A 152 4.98 0.57 -3.74
N ILE A 153 4.00 0.06 -4.49
CA ILE A 153 2.78 -0.48 -3.88
C ILE A 153 3.05 -1.77 -3.09
N ASN A 154 4.00 -2.59 -3.52
CA ASN A 154 4.47 -3.76 -2.77
C ASN A 154 5.13 -3.33 -1.45
N GLN A 155 6.07 -2.39 -1.52
CA GLN A 155 6.77 -1.85 -0.34
C GLN A 155 5.81 -1.14 0.62
N LEU A 156 4.91 -0.29 0.13
CA LEU A 156 3.92 0.39 0.97
C LEU A 156 2.98 -0.60 1.65
N THR A 157 2.62 -1.71 0.99
CA THR A 157 1.82 -2.75 1.64
C THR A 157 2.59 -3.39 2.80
N LEU A 158 3.87 -3.71 2.61
CA LEU A 158 4.73 -4.24 3.68
C LEU A 158 4.93 -3.21 4.80
N PHE A 159 5.22 -1.96 4.47
CA PHE A 159 5.40 -0.89 5.45
C PHE A 159 4.13 -0.64 6.25
N GLY A 160 2.96 -0.56 5.60
CA GLY A 160 1.70 -0.39 6.31
C GLY A 160 1.38 -1.58 7.23
N PHE A 161 1.75 -2.80 6.83
CA PHE A 161 1.50 -4.01 7.62
C PHE A 161 2.42 -4.16 8.83
N TYR A 162 3.73 -3.91 8.66
CA TYR A 162 4.73 -4.11 9.71
C TYR A 162 5.08 -2.83 10.51
N SER A 163 4.50 -1.69 10.16
CA SER A 163 4.65 -0.44 10.92
C SER A 163 3.64 -0.30 12.05
N GLU A 164 3.76 0.81 12.76
CA GLU A 164 2.83 1.27 13.76
C GLU A 164 1.48 1.76 13.21
N TRP A 165 1.29 1.77 11.88
CA TRP A 165 0.09 2.30 11.23
C TRP A 165 -1.21 1.79 11.88
N THR A 166 -1.29 0.48 12.07
CA THR A 166 -2.47 -0.18 12.68
C THR A 166 -2.71 0.21 14.14
N GLY A 167 -1.68 0.70 14.83
CA GLY A 167 -1.77 1.18 16.21
C GLY A 167 -2.16 2.64 16.35
N TYR A 168 -2.12 3.45 15.27
CA TYR A 168 -2.53 4.86 15.35
C TYR A 168 -4.03 5.05 15.60
N GLY A 169 -4.84 4.01 15.37
CA GLY A 169 -6.26 4.01 15.69
C GLY A 169 -7.00 5.19 15.05
N THR A 170 -7.58 6.06 15.88
CA THR A 170 -8.35 7.21 15.39
C THR A 170 -7.49 8.32 14.78
N THR A 171 -6.18 8.32 15.04
CA THR A 171 -5.24 9.35 14.55
C THR A 171 -4.50 8.97 13.27
N GLU A 172 -4.79 7.81 12.66
CA GLU A 172 -4.03 7.26 11.50
C GLU A 172 -3.84 8.28 10.35
N GLN A 173 -4.86 9.10 10.07
CA GLN A 173 -4.84 10.08 8.99
C GLN A 173 -4.45 11.50 9.41
N PHE A 174 -4.11 11.72 10.68
CA PHE A 174 -3.66 13.04 11.16
C PHE A 174 -2.26 13.35 10.62
N SER A 175 -1.86 14.62 10.71
CA SER A 175 -0.49 15.03 10.40
C SER A 175 0.51 14.32 11.33
N PRO A 176 1.75 14.06 10.88
CA PRO A 176 2.73 13.27 11.64
C PRO A 176 2.92 13.70 13.09
N GLU A 177 2.89 15.01 13.37
CA GLU A 177 3.04 15.58 14.72
C GLU A 177 1.83 15.32 15.64
N MET A 178 0.66 15.06 15.06
CA MET A 178 -0.59 14.79 15.77
C MET A 178 -0.93 13.30 15.89
N ARG A 179 -0.21 12.42 15.19
CA ARG A 179 -0.40 10.96 15.30
C ARG A 179 0.00 10.45 16.68
N ARG A 180 -0.78 9.52 17.23
CA ARG A 180 -0.54 8.88 18.53
C ARG A 180 -0.81 7.40 18.42
N VAL A 181 0.13 6.58 18.88
CA VAL A 181 -0.09 5.14 18.99
C VAL A 181 -1.06 4.90 20.13
N GLU A 182 -2.30 4.54 19.79
CA GLU A 182 -3.41 4.28 20.72
C GLU A 182 -3.44 2.82 21.17
N TYR A 183 -2.97 1.91 20.32
CA TYR A 183 -2.95 0.47 20.56
C TYR A 183 -1.61 -0.12 20.17
N PHE A 184 -1.26 -1.27 20.76
CA PHE A 184 -0.06 -1.99 20.36
C PHE A 184 -0.25 -2.56 18.94
N PRO A 185 0.53 -2.13 17.93
CA PRO A 185 0.31 -2.50 16.53
C PRO A 185 0.42 -4.00 16.30
N THR A 186 -0.48 -4.55 15.47
CA THR A 186 -0.47 -5.99 15.14
C THR A 186 0.83 -6.38 14.44
N GLY A 187 1.35 -5.54 13.55
CA GLY A 187 2.63 -5.77 12.87
C GLY A 187 3.81 -5.90 13.84
N TRP A 188 3.78 -5.18 14.96
CA TRP A 188 4.80 -5.29 16.01
C TRP A 188 4.71 -6.62 16.75
N ILE A 189 3.49 -7.09 17.04
CA ILE A 189 3.27 -8.41 17.66
C ILE A 189 3.82 -9.51 16.75
N LEU A 190 3.47 -9.47 15.47
CA LEU A 190 3.87 -10.50 14.49
C LEU A 190 5.37 -10.53 14.23
N SER A 191 6.04 -9.37 14.29
CA SER A 191 7.49 -9.27 14.13
C SER A 191 8.28 -9.42 15.44
N HIS A 192 7.59 -9.64 16.57
CA HIS A 192 8.18 -9.62 17.92
C HIS A 192 8.95 -8.33 18.23
N TYR A 193 8.57 -7.22 17.60
CA TYR A 193 9.15 -5.90 17.88
C TYR A 193 8.59 -5.37 19.20
N PRO A 194 9.43 -5.07 20.22
CA PRO A 194 8.96 -4.64 21.53
C PRO A 194 8.40 -3.21 21.57
N GLY A 195 8.40 -2.52 20.43
CA GLY A 195 8.11 -1.09 20.33
C GLY A 195 9.34 -0.21 20.57
N PRO A 196 9.19 1.13 20.45
CA PRO A 196 10.27 2.08 20.65
C PRO A 196 10.86 1.97 22.06
N SER A 197 12.20 1.88 22.16
CA SER A 197 12.88 1.89 23.46
C SER A 197 12.66 3.20 24.20
N PHE A 198 12.29 3.12 25.48
CA PHE A 198 12.06 4.29 26.35
C PHE A 198 13.28 5.23 26.43
N ALA A 199 14.49 4.67 26.40
CA ALA A 199 15.74 5.42 26.50
C ALA A 199 16.03 6.30 25.26
N TYR A 200 15.29 6.14 24.15
CA TYR A 200 15.49 6.99 22.96
C TYR A 200 15.20 8.47 23.23
N ARG A 201 14.33 8.81 24.19
CA ARG A 201 14.13 10.21 24.64
C ARG A 201 15.31 10.71 25.47
N ASP A 202 15.87 9.86 26.32
CA ASP A 202 16.99 10.22 27.19
C ASP A 202 18.27 10.53 26.38
N PHE A 203 18.44 9.90 25.22
CA PHE A 203 19.61 10.13 24.36
C PHE A 203 19.49 11.31 23.36
N ARG A 204 18.31 11.93 23.18
CA ARG A 204 18.18 13.11 22.29
C ARG A 204 18.83 14.39 22.86
N GLY A 205 19.27 14.36 24.12
CA GLY A 205 19.91 15.50 24.79
C GLY A 205 21.44 15.51 24.77
N PHE A 206 22.09 14.44 24.30
CA PHE A 206 23.56 14.42 24.22
C PHE A 206 24.03 15.08 22.93
N LEU A 207 24.71 16.22 23.06
CA LEU A 207 25.56 16.78 22.00
C LEU A 207 26.57 15.70 21.59
N ALA A 208 26.45 15.19 20.36
CA ALA A 208 27.48 14.36 19.77
C ALA A 208 28.74 15.23 19.58
N TYR A 209 29.67 15.17 20.52
CA TYR A 209 30.97 15.82 20.36
C TYR A 209 31.78 14.99 19.35
N MET A 210 31.80 15.43 18.09
CA MET A 210 32.73 14.91 17.11
C MET A 210 34.01 15.75 17.20
N PRO A 211 35.09 15.25 17.83
CA PRO A 211 36.36 15.97 17.80
C PRO A 211 36.80 16.08 16.33
N ASN A 212 36.86 17.32 15.83
CA ASN A 212 37.45 17.60 14.53
C ASN A 212 38.90 17.09 14.55
N LYS A 213 39.14 15.98 13.86
CA LYS A 213 40.49 15.51 13.55
C LYS A 213 41.07 16.42 12.46
N LYS A 214 41.51 17.60 12.85
CA LYS A 214 42.49 18.44 12.13
C LYS A 214 43.57 18.75 13.16
N GLU A 215 44.54 17.86 13.31
CA GLU A 215 45.78 17.73 12.53
C GLU A 215 46.90 18.08 13.52
N LYS A 216 47.69 17.06 13.85
CA LYS A 216 48.98 17.27 14.49
C LYS A 216 49.81 18.12 13.53
N ASN A 217 50.29 19.27 14.01
CA ASN A 217 51.67 19.72 13.90
C ASN A 217 51.89 20.86 14.89
#